data_AF-A0A448YJB7-F1
#
_entry.id   AF-A0A448YJB7-F1
#
_cell.length_a   1.000
_cell.length_b   1.000
_cell.length_c   1.000
_cell.angle_alpha   90.00
_cell.angle_beta   90.00
_cell.angle_gamma   90.00
#
_symmetry.space_group_name_H-M   'P 1'
#
loop_
_entity.id
_entity.type
_entity.pdbx_description
1 polymer ?
#
loop_
_entity_poly.entity_id
_entity_poly.type
_entity_poly.pdbx_seq_one_letter_code
_entity_poly.pdbx_strand_id
1 'polypeptide(L)'
;MDTQLHTFEFPPSKLALIAPDVSLQRYMEIGLRPSLRKFTEFRPVVISQAGLSRYEKEGTSGGNILGSSIAKSGATNVICNISAGIIEDSQELTNDYRLRLDKDIIEAVEQEYGEREQEGEGKGDNASAYASVYTVVEVSKGRNGPPTAEEIELSQSLYETILHSGLIPQDSLKIKLGLKSEDENGNPVILREEDELLSELKPKKSFRFVLYAKIQVYSKTGPLFDLCYGSLLEALKNTRLPEMYIGEKESEAEIKLNRNKRNGSNGADVEDYDLICDSTAAHNLQLNQNRLS
;
A
#
# COMPACT_ATOMS: atom_id res chain seq x y z
N MET A 1 -57.40 18.43 -39.19
CA MET A 1 -57.21 19.26 -37.99
C MET A 1 -55.85 18.89 -37.45
N ASP A 2 -54.83 19.69 -37.78
CA ASP A 2 -53.47 19.44 -37.32
C ASP A 2 -53.36 19.93 -35.87
N THR A 3 -53.44 18.99 -34.94
CA THR A 3 -53.11 19.24 -33.53
C THR A 3 -51.63 19.58 -33.43
N GLN A 4 -51.31 20.87 -33.35
CA GLN A 4 -49.97 21.35 -33.02
C GLN A 4 -49.64 20.95 -31.58
N LEU A 5 -48.71 20.02 -31.42
CA LEU A 5 -48.17 19.66 -30.12
C LEU A 5 -47.21 20.77 -29.65
N HIS A 6 -47.46 21.32 -28.47
CA HIS A 6 -46.54 22.23 -27.81
C HIS A 6 -45.40 21.45 -27.15
N THR A 7 -44.17 21.85 -27.45
CA THR A 7 -42.97 21.31 -26.81
C THR A 7 -42.80 21.93 -25.43
N PHE A 8 -42.68 21.08 -24.40
CA PHE A 8 -42.30 21.52 -23.05
C PHE A 8 -40.79 21.71 -22.94
N GLU A 9 -40.37 22.84 -22.40
CA GLU A 9 -38.96 23.14 -22.15
C GLU A 9 -38.59 22.87 -20.70
N PHE A 10 -37.46 22.19 -20.51
CA PHE A 10 -36.89 21.92 -19.21
C PHE A 10 -35.49 22.53 -19.12
N PRO A 11 -35.11 23.14 -17.98
CA PRO A 11 -33.73 23.48 -17.71
C PRO A 11 -32.82 22.24 -17.81
N PRO A 12 -31.57 22.36 -18.29
CA PRO A 12 -30.68 21.21 -18.51
C PRO A 12 -30.48 20.33 -17.27
N SER A 13 -30.43 20.92 -16.07
CA SER A 13 -30.29 20.19 -14.81
C SER A 13 -31.53 19.33 -14.48
N LYS A 14 -32.74 19.84 -14.76
CA LYS A 14 -33.99 19.10 -14.58
C LYS A 14 -34.15 18.03 -15.65
N LEU A 15 -33.81 18.35 -16.90
CA LEU A 15 -33.86 17.40 -17.99
C LEU A 15 -32.91 16.22 -17.75
N ALA A 16 -31.69 16.47 -17.27
CA ALA A 16 -30.73 15.43 -16.92
C ALA A 16 -31.20 14.52 -15.76
N LEU A 17 -32.05 15.04 -14.86
CA LEU A 17 -32.62 14.26 -13.76
C LEU A 17 -33.81 13.39 -14.23
N ILE A 18 -34.65 13.92 -15.11
CA ILE A 18 -35.88 13.25 -15.58
C ILE A 18 -35.59 12.26 -16.71
N ALA A 19 -34.76 12.66 -17.67
CA ALA A 19 -34.45 11.91 -18.89
C ALA A 19 -32.96 12.06 -19.25
N PRO A 20 -32.05 11.37 -18.53
CA PRO A 20 -30.60 11.46 -18.75
C PRO A 20 -30.20 11.07 -20.17
N ASP A 21 -30.87 10.08 -20.77
CA ASP A 21 -30.56 9.59 -22.11
C ASP A 21 -30.90 10.62 -23.19
N VAL A 22 -32.07 11.28 -23.07
CA VAL A 22 -32.48 12.36 -23.98
C VAL A 22 -31.57 13.57 -23.83
N SER A 23 -31.19 13.89 -22.59
CA SER A 23 -30.22 14.96 -22.31
C SER A 23 -28.88 14.65 -23.00
N LEU A 24 -28.36 13.43 -22.85
CA LEU A 24 -27.12 13.00 -23.48
C LEU A 24 -27.18 13.08 -25.01
N GLN A 25 -28.25 12.58 -25.63
CA GLN A 25 -28.45 12.63 -27.09
C GLN A 25 -28.44 14.06 -27.61
N ARG A 26 -29.14 14.98 -26.95
CA ARG A 26 -29.14 16.42 -27.33
C ARG A 26 -27.75 17.04 -27.27
N TYR A 27 -26.94 16.69 -26.27
CA TYR A 27 -25.56 17.17 -26.23
C TYR A 27 -24.70 16.54 -27.33
N MET A 28 -24.88 15.25 -27.61
CA MET A 28 -24.15 14.53 -28.67
C MET A 28 -24.44 15.09 -30.06
N GLU A 29 -25.69 15.50 -30.34
CA GLU A 29 -26.08 16.16 -31.60
C GLU A 29 -25.29 17.47 -31.84
N ILE A 30 -24.89 18.16 -30.76
CA ILE A 30 -24.10 19.40 -30.80
C ILE A 30 -22.59 19.09 -30.72
N GLY A 31 -22.19 17.81 -30.65
CA GLY A 31 -20.80 17.39 -30.53
C GLY A 31 -20.20 17.61 -29.14
N LEU A 32 -21.05 17.73 -28.11
CA LEU A 32 -20.66 17.95 -26.72
C LEU A 32 -21.15 16.80 -25.83
N ARG A 33 -20.63 16.78 -24.60
CA ARG A 33 -21.12 15.94 -23.51
C ARG A 33 -21.89 16.80 -22.50
N PRO A 34 -22.73 16.20 -21.63
CA PRO A 34 -23.42 16.93 -20.56
C PRO A 34 -22.50 17.69 -19.60
N SER A 35 -21.20 17.35 -19.57
CA SER A 35 -20.18 18.09 -18.83
C SER A 35 -19.59 19.29 -19.58
N LEU A 36 -20.22 19.73 -20.67
CA LEU A 36 -19.77 20.83 -21.55
C LEU A 36 -18.36 20.65 -22.13
N ARG A 37 -17.97 19.39 -22.34
CA ARG A 37 -16.66 19.00 -22.90
C ARG A 37 -16.83 18.27 -24.21
N LYS A 38 -15.81 18.29 -25.06
CA LYS A 38 -15.75 17.48 -26.28
C LYS A 38 -15.60 15.99 -25.95
N PHE A 39 -15.75 15.12 -26.96
CA PHE A 39 -15.65 13.67 -26.77
C PHE A 39 -14.28 13.20 -26.26
N THR A 40 -13.20 13.80 -26.74
CA THR A 40 -11.81 13.44 -26.40
C THR A 40 -11.18 14.34 -25.34
N GLU A 41 -11.97 15.22 -24.72
CA GLU A 41 -11.47 16.22 -23.77
C GLU A 41 -11.51 15.69 -22.32
N PHE A 42 -10.33 15.49 -21.75
CA PHE A 42 -10.16 15.09 -20.35
C PHE A 42 -10.36 16.26 -19.38
N ARG A 43 -10.72 15.95 -18.13
CA ARG A 43 -10.72 16.96 -17.08
C ARG A 43 -9.27 17.25 -16.68
N PRO A 44 -8.92 18.52 -16.41
CA PRO A 44 -7.63 18.81 -15.78
C PRO A 44 -7.59 18.13 -14.41
N VAL A 45 -6.47 17.48 -14.12
CA VAL A 45 -6.19 16.84 -12.84
C VAL A 45 -5.01 17.56 -12.20
N VAL A 46 -5.18 17.97 -10.95
CA VAL A 46 -4.10 18.53 -10.13
C VAL A 46 -3.85 17.55 -9.01
N ILE A 47 -2.64 16.99 -8.95
CA ILE A 47 -2.21 16.11 -7.87
C ILE A 47 -1.07 16.81 -7.14
N SER A 48 -1.16 16.90 -5.82
CA SER A 48 -0.12 17.47 -4.98
C SER A 48 0.06 16.62 -3.72
N GLN A 49 1.17 16.82 -3.03
CA GLN A 49 1.35 16.31 -1.68
C GLN A 49 0.33 16.96 -0.73
N ALA A 50 -0.22 16.20 0.21
CA ALA A 50 -1.30 16.70 1.08
C ALA A 50 -0.78 17.45 2.32
N GLY A 51 0.52 17.39 2.63
CA GLY A 51 1.05 18.04 3.84
C GLY A 51 0.70 17.30 5.14
N LEU A 52 0.23 16.05 5.04
CA LEU A 52 -0.23 15.23 6.16
C LEU A 52 0.81 14.19 6.60
N SER A 53 1.92 14.04 5.88
CA SER A 53 2.98 13.10 6.26
C SER A 53 3.74 13.64 7.46
N ARG A 54 4.12 12.74 8.37
CA ARG A 54 4.95 13.09 9.54
C ARG A 54 6.33 13.65 9.17
N TYR A 55 6.77 13.44 7.93
CA TYR A 55 8.10 13.83 7.45
C TYR A 55 8.13 15.16 6.68
N GLU A 56 6.98 15.82 6.49
CA GLU A 56 6.91 17.09 5.74
C GLU A 56 7.20 18.32 6.60
N LYS A 57 6.91 18.26 7.91
CA LYS A 57 7.15 19.36 8.85
C LYS A 57 8.12 18.94 9.95
N GLU A 58 9.28 19.58 9.99
CA GLU A 58 10.23 19.43 11.10
C GLU A 58 9.52 19.73 12.43
N GLY A 59 9.54 18.76 13.36
CA GLY A 59 8.99 18.90 14.72
C GLY A 59 7.63 18.25 14.98
N THR A 60 6.98 17.60 14.01
CA THR A 60 5.69 16.90 14.23
C THR A 60 5.89 15.42 14.57
N SER A 61 6.26 15.11 15.81
CA SER A 61 6.61 13.74 16.26
C SER A 61 5.42 12.79 16.49
N GLY A 62 4.17 13.20 16.19
CA GLY A 62 2.96 12.48 16.62
C GLY A 62 2.12 11.80 15.53
N GLY A 63 2.50 11.92 14.24
CA GLY A 63 1.71 11.37 13.13
C GLY A 63 2.07 9.92 12.78
N ASN A 64 1.07 9.12 12.42
CA ASN A 64 1.25 7.75 11.89
C ASN A 64 1.17 7.66 10.36
N ILE A 65 1.07 8.81 9.67
CA ILE A 65 0.98 8.90 8.21
C ILE A 65 2.40 9.02 7.64
N LEU A 66 2.75 8.07 6.78
CA LEU A 66 4.07 7.94 6.16
C LEU A 66 4.14 8.64 4.79
N GLY A 67 3.03 8.67 4.07
CA GLY A 67 2.89 9.32 2.77
C GLY A 67 1.48 9.85 2.59
N SER A 68 1.33 10.95 1.84
CA SER A 68 0.02 11.53 1.58
C SER A 68 -0.06 12.22 0.24
N SER A 69 -1.24 12.26 -0.36
CA SER A 69 -1.51 13.02 -1.58
C SER A 69 -2.95 13.53 -1.61
N ILE A 70 -3.16 14.59 -2.39
CA ILE A 70 -4.46 15.13 -2.72
C ILE A 70 -4.58 15.27 -4.23
N ALA A 71 -5.62 14.67 -4.80
CA ALA A 71 -5.94 14.77 -6.22
C ALA A 71 -7.28 15.48 -6.41
N LYS A 72 -7.30 16.47 -7.31
CA LYS A 72 -8.50 17.24 -7.67
C LYS A 72 -8.76 17.15 -9.16
N SER A 73 -9.98 16.78 -9.52
CA SER A 73 -10.46 16.77 -10.90
C SER A 73 -11.87 17.33 -10.99
N GLY A 74 -11.98 18.53 -11.55
CA GLY A 74 -13.22 19.30 -11.54
C GLY A 74 -13.71 19.58 -10.11
N ALA A 75 -14.88 19.05 -9.76
CA ALA A 75 -15.46 19.17 -8.42
C ALA A 75 -15.06 18.03 -7.47
N THR A 76 -14.52 16.92 -7.98
CA THR A 76 -14.17 15.75 -7.17
C THR A 76 -12.77 15.91 -6.58
N ASN A 77 -12.67 15.71 -5.27
CA ASN A 77 -11.40 15.72 -4.53
C ASN A 77 -11.19 14.34 -3.91
N VAL A 78 -9.95 13.87 -3.97
CA VAL A 78 -9.51 12.60 -3.38
C VAL A 78 -8.33 12.89 -2.47
N ILE A 79 -8.37 12.42 -1.25
CA ILE A 79 -7.26 12.51 -0.28
C ILE A 79 -6.81 11.08 0.00
N CYS A 80 -5.52 10.80 -0.18
CA CYS A 80 -4.93 9.49 0.07
C CYS A 80 -3.88 9.61 1.17
N ASN A 81 -4.00 8.79 2.21
CA ASN A 81 -3.05 8.70 3.30
C ASN A 81 -2.51 7.28 3.39
N ILE A 82 -1.20 7.13 3.53
CA ILE A 82 -0.52 5.85 3.67
C ILE A 82 0.01 5.71 5.09
N SER A 83 -0.32 4.60 5.73
CA SER A 83 0.25 4.14 6.99
C SER A 83 0.87 2.76 6.78
N ALA A 84 1.68 2.30 7.74
CA ALA A 84 2.22 0.95 7.72
C ALA A 84 2.03 0.25 9.06
N GLY A 85 1.90 -1.07 9.00
CA GLY A 85 2.07 -1.97 10.12
C GLY A 85 3.30 -2.84 9.91
N ILE A 86 3.65 -3.62 10.92
CA ILE A 86 4.80 -4.53 10.89
C ILE A 86 4.27 -5.95 11.10
N ILE A 87 4.82 -6.90 10.34
CA ILE A 87 4.54 -8.32 10.51
C ILE A 87 5.87 -9.08 10.61
N GLU A 88 5.90 -10.10 11.46
CA GLU A 88 7.00 -11.06 11.53
C GLU A 88 6.94 -11.96 10.30
N ASP A 89 8.06 -12.07 9.58
CA ASP A 89 8.17 -12.96 8.44
C ASP A 89 8.47 -14.38 8.93
N SER A 90 7.41 -15.18 9.08
CA SER A 90 7.52 -16.57 9.52
C SER A 90 8.20 -17.48 8.50
N GLN A 91 8.42 -17.01 7.26
CA GLN A 91 9.06 -17.83 6.22
C GLN A 91 10.54 -18.07 6.53
N GLU A 92 11.24 -17.13 7.16
CA GLU A 92 12.67 -17.27 7.49
C GLU A 92 12.93 -18.09 8.76
N LEU A 93 11.94 -18.22 9.64
CA LEU A 93 12.00 -19.10 10.82
C LEU A 93 12.09 -20.58 10.44
N THR A 94 11.73 -20.92 9.20
CA THR A 94 11.82 -22.27 8.67
C THR A 94 13.15 -22.55 7.96
N ASN A 95 14.25 -22.00 8.50
CA ASN A 95 15.59 -22.58 8.32
C ASN A 95 15.78 -23.87 9.16
N ASP A 96 14.68 -24.55 9.51
CA ASP A 96 14.68 -25.92 9.99
C ASP A 96 14.80 -26.82 8.75
N TYR A 97 15.83 -27.68 8.72
CA TYR A 97 16.37 -28.43 7.57
C TYR A 97 15.38 -29.02 6.53
N ARG A 98 14.08 -29.13 6.85
CA ARG A 98 13.01 -29.61 5.96
C ARG A 98 12.80 -28.76 4.70
N LEU A 99 12.80 -27.43 4.79
CA LEU A 99 12.52 -26.57 3.63
C LEU A 99 13.72 -26.39 2.69
N ARG A 100 14.96 -26.58 3.16
CA ARG A 100 16.14 -26.64 2.29
C ARG A 100 16.14 -27.89 1.41
N LEU A 101 15.77 -29.04 1.98
CA LEU A 101 15.55 -30.27 1.21
C LEU A 101 14.43 -30.10 0.18
N ASP A 102 13.32 -29.45 0.55
CA ASP A 102 12.24 -29.19 -0.40
C ASP A 102 12.63 -28.15 -1.46
N LYS A 103 13.41 -27.10 -1.13
CA LYS A 103 13.97 -26.15 -2.11
C LYS A 103 14.92 -26.81 -3.09
N ASP A 104 15.83 -27.65 -2.62
CA ASP A 104 16.77 -28.39 -3.47
C ASP A 104 16.02 -29.39 -4.37
N ILE A 105 14.93 -29.99 -3.88
CA ILE A 105 14.04 -30.86 -4.67
C ILE A 105 13.24 -30.05 -5.70
N ILE A 106 12.71 -28.88 -5.34
CA ILE A 106 11.95 -28.02 -6.26
C ILE A 106 12.88 -27.42 -7.33
N GLU A 107 14.07 -26.96 -6.98
CA GLU A 107 15.07 -26.47 -7.94
C GLU A 107 15.56 -27.60 -8.88
N ALA A 108 15.69 -28.83 -8.37
CA ALA A 108 16.02 -29.99 -9.22
C ALA A 108 14.87 -30.35 -10.18
N VAL A 109 13.62 -30.25 -9.74
CA VAL A 109 12.43 -30.49 -10.59
C VAL A 109 12.24 -29.36 -11.60
N GLU A 110 12.46 -28.10 -11.23
CA GLU A 110 12.42 -26.96 -12.15
C GLU A 110 13.54 -27.03 -13.21
N GLN A 111 14.71 -27.58 -12.87
CA GLN A 111 15.77 -27.86 -13.85
C GLN A 111 15.40 -29.00 -14.80
N GLU A 112 14.74 -30.07 -14.33
CA GLU A 112 14.27 -31.17 -15.19
C GLU A 112 13.09 -30.78 -16.11
N TYR A 113 12.23 -29.85 -15.70
CA TYR A 113 11.11 -29.35 -16.53
C TYR A 113 11.47 -28.11 -17.36
N GLY A 114 12.48 -27.32 -16.95
CA GLY A 114 12.93 -26.10 -17.62
C GLY A 114 13.64 -26.32 -18.96
N GLU A 115 14.05 -27.55 -19.28
CA GLU A 115 14.60 -27.89 -20.60
C GLU A 115 13.51 -28.10 -21.68
N ARG A 116 12.22 -28.20 -21.31
CA ARG A 116 11.12 -28.41 -22.27
C ARG A 116 10.38 -27.15 -22.72
N GLU A 117 10.61 -26.00 -22.10
CA GLU A 117 9.89 -24.74 -22.40
C GLU A 117 10.77 -23.64 -23.00
N GLN A 118 11.91 -23.98 -23.60
CA GLN A 118 12.64 -23.04 -24.46
C GLN A 118 12.04 -23.03 -25.87
N GLU A 119 10.93 -22.32 -26.04
CA GLU A 119 10.52 -21.61 -27.27
C GLU A 119 9.17 -20.91 -27.02
N GLY A 120 9.18 -19.87 -26.19
CA GLY A 120 8.02 -19.03 -25.92
C GLY A 120 8.39 -17.86 -25.00
N GLU A 121 8.52 -16.67 -25.58
CA GLU A 121 8.82 -15.44 -24.87
C GLU A 121 7.81 -15.13 -23.76
N GLY A 122 8.31 -14.92 -22.55
CA GLY A 122 7.52 -14.44 -21.42
C GLY A 122 7.98 -15.05 -20.10
N LYS A 123 9.08 -14.54 -19.55
CA LYS A 123 9.49 -14.81 -18.16
C LYS A 123 8.34 -14.36 -17.26
N GLY A 124 7.51 -15.30 -16.81
CA GLY A 124 6.38 -15.01 -15.94
C GLY A 124 6.90 -14.35 -14.68
N ASP A 125 6.59 -13.07 -14.50
CA ASP A 125 6.87 -12.37 -13.25
C ASP A 125 6.12 -13.12 -12.14
N ASN A 126 6.87 -13.84 -11.29
CA ASN A 126 6.29 -14.55 -10.15
C ASN A 126 5.53 -13.54 -9.28
N ALA A 127 4.19 -13.61 -9.28
CA ALA A 127 3.34 -12.72 -8.49
C ALA A 127 3.65 -12.79 -6.98
N SER A 128 4.29 -13.89 -6.54
CA SER A 128 4.80 -14.06 -5.18
C SER A 128 5.97 -13.14 -4.82
N ALA A 129 6.66 -12.53 -5.79
CA ALA A 129 7.78 -11.62 -5.55
C ALA A 129 7.34 -10.17 -5.26
N TYR A 130 6.06 -9.85 -5.51
CA TYR A 130 5.52 -8.51 -5.36
C TYR A 130 4.56 -8.40 -4.17
N ALA A 131 4.42 -7.20 -3.66
CA ALA A 131 3.49 -6.83 -2.61
C ALA A 131 2.46 -5.84 -3.15
N SER A 132 1.36 -5.69 -2.39
CA SER A 132 0.33 -4.69 -2.66
C SER A 132 0.00 -3.90 -1.40
N VAL A 133 -0.86 -2.91 -1.57
CA VAL A 133 -1.31 -1.99 -0.52
C VAL A 133 -2.75 -2.31 -0.17
N TYR A 134 -3.03 -2.51 1.12
CA TYR A 134 -4.40 -2.70 1.59
C TYR A 134 -5.13 -1.36 1.59
N THR A 135 -5.99 -1.16 0.59
CA THR A 135 -6.71 0.10 0.42
C THR A 135 -8.08 0.05 1.09
N VAL A 136 -8.47 1.18 1.68
CA VAL A 136 -9.81 1.42 2.22
C VAL A 136 -10.33 2.70 1.62
N VAL A 137 -11.32 2.59 0.73
CA VAL A 137 -11.95 3.72 0.06
C VAL A 137 -13.22 4.14 0.81
N GLU A 138 -13.32 5.42 1.15
CA GLU A 138 -14.49 6.06 1.77
C GLU A 138 -15.01 7.17 0.84
N VAL A 139 -16.22 7.02 0.32
CA VAL A 139 -16.88 8.00 -0.55
C VAL A 139 -17.92 8.78 0.24
N SER A 140 -17.62 10.05 0.51
CA SER A 140 -18.48 10.94 1.29
C SER A 140 -19.75 11.32 0.50
N LYS A 141 -20.82 10.54 0.69
CA LYS A 141 -22.16 10.77 0.10
C LYS A 141 -23.21 11.25 1.12
N GLY A 142 -22.80 11.61 2.34
CA GLY A 142 -23.73 12.01 3.40
C GLY A 142 -24.52 10.84 4.01
N ARG A 143 -24.02 9.60 3.85
CA ARG A 143 -24.58 8.39 4.44
C ARG A 143 -23.62 7.87 5.50
N ASN A 144 -24.15 7.47 6.65
CA ASN A 144 -23.41 6.69 7.66
C ASN A 144 -23.85 5.23 7.54
N GLY A 145 -22.92 4.31 7.41
CA GLY A 145 -23.24 2.90 7.28
C GLY A 145 -22.03 2.06 6.86
N PRO A 146 -22.23 0.76 6.64
CA PRO A 146 -21.18 -0.11 6.13
C PRO A 146 -20.71 0.32 4.73
N PRO A 147 -19.53 -0.15 4.28
CA PRO A 147 -19.03 0.12 2.94
C PRO A 147 -20.04 -0.24 1.85
N THR A 148 -20.15 0.62 0.84
CA THR A 148 -20.92 0.40 -0.38
C THR A 148 -20.20 -0.59 -1.30
N ALA A 149 -20.95 -1.24 -2.19
CA ALA A 149 -20.36 -2.09 -3.23
C ALA A 149 -19.31 -1.35 -4.07
N GLU A 150 -19.55 -0.07 -4.39
CA GLU A 150 -18.58 0.77 -5.11
C GLU A 150 -17.27 0.95 -4.33
N GLU A 151 -17.32 1.19 -3.02
CA GLU A 151 -16.12 1.34 -2.18
C GLU A 151 -15.34 0.03 -2.08
N ILE A 152 -16.04 -1.10 -1.94
CA ILE A 152 -15.44 -2.44 -1.87
C ILE A 152 -14.77 -2.80 -3.19
N GLU A 153 -15.48 -2.63 -4.31
CA GLU A 153 -14.98 -2.93 -5.66
C GLU A 153 -13.78 -2.05 -6.03
N LEU A 154 -13.84 -0.75 -5.72
CA LEU A 154 -12.70 0.15 -5.92
C LEU A 154 -11.49 -0.26 -5.08
N SER A 155 -11.70 -0.62 -3.82
CA SER A 155 -10.60 -1.02 -2.93
C SER A 155 -9.92 -2.30 -3.43
N GLN A 156 -10.71 -3.28 -3.86
CA GLN A 156 -10.22 -4.53 -4.44
C GLN A 156 -9.49 -4.29 -5.76
N SER A 157 -10.08 -3.49 -6.66
CA SER A 157 -9.49 -3.18 -7.97
C SER A 157 -8.14 -2.48 -7.82
N LEU A 158 -8.01 -1.55 -6.85
CA LEU A 158 -6.74 -0.88 -6.56
C LEU A 158 -5.69 -1.85 -6.03
N TYR A 159 -6.08 -2.75 -5.13
CA TYR A 159 -5.19 -3.78 -4.59
C TYR A 159 -4.66 -4.69 -5.70
N GLU A 160 -5.54 -5.21 -6.56
CA GLU A 160 -5.17 -6.10 -7.66
C GLU A 160 -4.31 -5.39 -8.70
N THR A 161 -4.65 -4.14 -9.03
CA THR A 161 -3.88 -3.34 -9.99
C THR A 161 -2.45 -3.11 -9.50
N ILE A 162 -2.26 -2.81 -8.21
CA ILE A 162 -0.91 -2.64 -7.64
C ILE A 162 -0.15 -3.97 -7.62
N LEU A 163 -0.81 -5.07 -7.24
CA LEU A 163 -0.19 -6.38 -7.19
C LEU A 163 0.28 -6.84 -8.57
N HIS A 164 -0.59 -6.76 -9.58
CA HIS A 164 -0.31 -7.23 -10.94
C HIS A 164 0.59 -6.27 -11.72
N SER A 165 0.65 -4.99 -11.37
CA SER A 165 1.63 -4.07 -11.97
C SER A 165 3.07 -4.35 -11.53
N GLY A 166 3.28 -5.12 -10.45
CA GLY A 166 4.61 -5.39 -9.93
C GLY A 166 5.33 -4.13 -9.42
N LEU A 167 4.54 -3.16 -8.92
CA LEU A 167 5.06 -1.84 -8.55
C LEU A 167 5.93 -1.88 -7.29
N ILE A 168 5.56 -2.73 -6.33
CA ILE A 168 6.19 -2.83 -5.01
C ILE A 168 6.84 -4.21 -4.87
N PRO A 169 8.17 -4.32 -4.96
CA PRO A 169 8.88 -5.56 -4.64
C PRO A 169 8.72 -5.92 -3.16
N GLN A 170 8.66 -7.22 -2.83
CA GLN A 170 8.62 -7.61 -1.41
C GLN A 170 9.90 -7.25 -0.66
N ASP A 171 11.04 -7.25 -1.34
CA ASP A 171 12.32 -6.90 -0.76
C ASP A 171 12.39 -5.43 -0.31
N SER A 172 11.65 -4.52 -0.95
CA SER A 172 11.63 -3.10 -0.55
C SER A 172 10.88 -2.85 0.76
N LEU A 173 10.14 -3.85 1.25
CA LEU A 173 9.38 -3.78 2.51
C LEU A 173 10.08 -4.47 3.67
N LYS A 174 11.23 -5.12 3.44
CA LYS A 174 12.01 -5.80 4.49
C LYS A 174 12.58 -4.78 5.47
N ILE A 175 12.48 -5.09 6.76
CA ILE A 175 12.92 -4.21 7.83
C ILE A 175 14.34 -4.57 8.21
N LYS A 176 15.24 -3.58 8.11
CA LYS A 176 16.59 -3.66 8.68
C LYS A 176 16.51 -3.22 10.14
N LEU A 177 16.75 -4.15 11.05
CA LEU A 177 16.66 -3.90 12.48
C LEU A 177 17.98 -3.33 13.01
N GLY A 178 17.89 -2.19 13.70
CA GLY A 178 18.96 -1.68 14.55
C GLY A 178 18.85 -2.22 15.98
N LEU A 179 19.95 -2.13 16.72
CA LEU A 179 19.97 -2.41 18.16
C LEU A 179 20.25 -1.12 18.91
N LYS A 180 19.37 -0.78 19.85
CA LYS A 180 19.60 0.37 20.73
C LYS A 180 20.46 -0.10 21.90
N SER A 181 21.66 0.46 22.01
CA SER A 181 22.60 0.25 23.12
C SER A 181 22.86 1.58 23.82
N GLU A 182 23.31 1.53 25.06
CA GLU A 182 23.84 2.70 25.75
C GLU A 182 25.36 2.82 25.51
N ASP A 183 25.83 4.01 25.14
CA ASP A 183 27.26 4.32 25.10
C ASP A 183 27.87 4.37 26.51
N GLU A 184 29.20 4.39 26.64
CA GLU A 184 29.93 4.57 27.91
C GLU A 184 29.51 5.84 28.69
N ASN A 185 28.88 6.80 28.03
CA ASN A 185 28.35 8.05 28.61
C ASN A 185 26.85 8.00 28.97
N GLY A 186 26.18 6.85 28.81
CA GLY A 186 24.75 6.67 29.11
C GLY A 186 23.81 7.31 28.08
N ASN A 187 24.31 7.66 26.89
CA ASN A 187 23.48 8.15 25.78
C ASN A 187 23.02 6.97 24.92
N PRO A 188 21.76 6.94 24.47
CA PRO A 188 21.28 5.89 23.59
C PRO A 188 21.89 6.02 22.19
N VAL A 189 22.62 5.00 21.75
CA VAL A 189 23.14 4.87 20.39
C VAL A 189 22.45 3.71 19.69
N ILE A 190 22.03 3.94 18.45
CA ILE A 190 21.40 2.92 17.61
C ILE A 190 22.49 2.35 16.71
N LEU A 191 22.94 1.13 17.03
CA LEU A 191 23.86 0.34 16.22
C LEU A 191 23.10 -0.20 15.00
N ARG A 192 23.72 -0.10 13.82
CA ARG A 192 23.12 -0.49 12.53
C ARG A 192 23.91 -1.61 11.88
N GLU A 193 23.38 -2.20 10.81
CA GLU A 193 24.01 -3.32 10.09
C GLU A 193 25.40 -3.00 9.51
N GLU A 194 25.76 -1.73 9.42
CA GLU A 194 27.09 -1.25 8.98
C GLU A 194 28.16 -1.40 10.07
N ASP A 195 27.75 -1.60 11.32
CA ASP A 195 28.64 -1.82 12.46
C ASP A 195 28.98 -3.32 12.57
N GLU A 196 30.28 -3.66 12.58
CA GLU A 196 30.78 -5.06 12.60
C GLU A 196 30.18 -5.88 13.75
N LEU A 197 29.83 -5.24 14.87
CA LEU A 197 29.22 -5.83 16.07
C LEU A 197 27.80 -6.39 15.82
N LEU A 198 27.04 -5.83 14.87
CA LEU A 198 25.67 -6.27 14.60
C LEU A 198 25.64 -7.58 13.78
N SER A 199 26.72 -7.88 13.07
CA SER A 199 26.87 -9.10 12.26
C SER A 199 26.70 -10.38 13.09
N GLU A 200 27.14 -10.35 14.35
CA GLU A 200 27.09 -11.47 15.29
C GLU A 200 25.76 -11.55 16.06
N LEU A 201 25.04 -10.43 16.17
CA LEU A 201 23.78 -10.29 16.91
C LEU A 201 22.55 -10.24 16.00
N LYS A 202 22.65 -10.74 14.76
CA LYS A 202 21.51 -10.75 13.84
C LYS A 202 20.28 -11.40 14.50
N PRO A 203 19.16 -10.68 14.61
CA PRO A 203 17.94 -11.25 15.18
C PRO A 203 17.50 -12.44 14.33
N LYS A 204 17.09 -13.53 14.98
CA LYS A 204 16.61 -14.74 14.29
C LYS A 204 15.31 -14.52 13.51
N LYS A 205 14.56 -13.47 13.86
CA LYS A 205 13.30 -13.10 13.24
C LYS A 205 13.52 -11.93 12.29
N SER A 206 12.99 -12.04 11.08
CA SER A 206 12.87 -10.93 10.16
C SER A 206 11.46 -10.36 10.19
N PHE A 207 11.37 -9.08 9.83
CA PHE A 207 10.11 -8.34 9.82
C PHE A 207 9.92 -7.65 8.48
N ARG A 208 8.65 -7.41 8.15
CA ARG A 208 8.25 -6.74 6.92
C ARG A 208 7.19 -5.68 7.19
N PHE A 209 7.24 -4.59 6.44
CA PHE A 209 6.19 -3.58 6.44
C PHE A 209 4.97 -4.06 5.64
N VAL A 210 3.79 -3.78 6.18
CA VAL A 210 2.50 -3.95 5.51
C VAL A 210 1.90 -2.56 5.31
N LEU A 211 1.68 -2.17 4.05
CA LEU A 211 1.16 -0.84 3.73
C LEU A 211 -0.36 -0.82 3.73
N TYR A 212 -0.92 0.21 4.36
CA TYR A 212 -2.34 0.50 4.37
C TYR A 212 -2.57 1.88 3.75
N ALA A 213 -3.56 1.99 2.87
CA ALA A 213 -3.94 3.26 2.28
C ALA A 213 -5.40 3.59 2.61
N LYS A 214 -5.62 4.74 3.23
CA LYS A 214 -6.95 5.30 3.45
C LYS A 214 -7.23 6.37 2.40
N ILE A 215 -8.24 6.15 1.57
CA ILE A 215 -8.61 7.03 0.47
C ILE A 215 -9.98 7.64 0.76
N GLN A 216 -10.06 8.95 0.88
CA GLN A 216 -11.29 9.68 1.13
C GLN A 216 -11.68 10.51 -0.09
N VAL A 217 -12.88 10.27 -0.60
CA VAL A 217 -13.42 10.92 -1.80
C VAL A 217 -14.53 11.88 -1.43
N TYR A 218 -14.41 13.12 -1.89
CA TYR A 218 -15.39 14.18 -1.71
C TYR A 218 -15.96 14.63 -3.05
N SER A 219 -17.24 15.04 -3.04
CA SER A 219 -17.91 15.63 -4.20
C SER A 219 -17.82 14.74 -5.45
N LYS A 220 -18.22 13.47 -5.32
CA LYS A 220 -18.22 12.51 -6.43
C LYS A 220 -19.08 13.03 -7.59
N THR A 221 -18.50 13.06 -8.79
CA THR A 221 -19.18 13.47 -10.04
C THR A 221 -19.15 12.43 -11.16
N GLY A 222 -18.51 11.28 -10.94
CA GLY A 222 -18.37 10.24 -11.96
C GLY A 222 -17.56 9.03 -11.47
N PRO A 223 -16.98 8.24 -12.38
CA PRO A 223 -16.07 7.15 -12.05
C PRO A 223 -14.86 7.65 -11.25
N LEU A 224 -14.43 6.86 -10.27
CA LEU A 224 -13.43 7.26 -9.27
C LEU A 224 -12.08 6.56 -9.43
N PHE A 225 -12.04 5.42 -10.12
CA PHE A 225 -10.85 4.56 -10.20
C PHE A 225 -9.60 5.34 -10.59
N ASP A 226 -9.63 6.06 -11.72
CA ASP A 226 -8.47 6.80 -12.25
C ASP A 226 -7.92 7.84 -11.26
N LEU A 227 -8.82 8.53 -10.55
CA LEU A 227 -8.44 9.56 -9.58
C LEU A 227 -7.87 8.95 -8.31
N CYS A 228 -8.49 7.88 -7.82
CA CYS A 228 -7.99 7.15 -6.65
C CYS A 228 -6.63 6.51 -6.94
N TYR A 229 -6.47 5.89 -8.12
CA TYR A 229 -5.21 5.28 -8.55
C TYR A 229 -4.11 6.32 -8.70
N GLY A 230 -4.36 7.44 -9.39
CA GLY A 230 -3.40 8.52 -9.54
C GLY A 230 -3.00 9.15 -8.20
N SER A 231 -3.96 9.35 -7.29
CA SER A 231 -3.68 9.83 -5.93
C SER A 231 -2.82 8.82 -5.16
N LEU A 232 -3.17 7.54 -5.20
CA LEU A 232 -2.45 6.48 -4.51
C LEU A 232 -1.00 6.35 -5.00
N LEU A 233 -0.79 6.40 -6.31
CA LEU A 233 0.55 6.38 -6.92
C LEU A 233 1.41 7.54 -6.41
N GLU A 234 0.86 8.75 -6.38
CA GLU A 234 1.58 9.92 -5.88
C GLU A 234 1.84 9.85 -4.38
N ALA A 235 0.92 9.30 -3.60
CA ALA A 235 1.16 9.06 -2.17
C ALA A 235 2.28 8.04 -1.95
N LEU A 236 2.33 6.97 -2.76
CA LEU A 236 3.35 5.92 -2.68
C LEU A 236 4.75 6.46 -2.99
N LYS A 237 4.89 7.29 -4.03
CA LYS A 237 6.18 7.94 -4.38
C LYS A 237 6.73 8.78 -3.22
N ASN A 238 5.85 9.38 -2.44
CA ASN A 238 6.19 10.26 -1.33
C ASN A 238 6.22 9.54 0.03
N THR A 239 6.07 8.22 0.05
CA THR A 239 6.05 7.43 1.29
C THR A 239 7.46 7.18 1.80
N ARG A 240 7.68 7.47 3.09
CA ARG A 240 8.92 7.15 3.80
C ARG A 240 8.67 6.14 4.90
N LEU A 241 9.48 5.10 4.94
CA LEU A 241 9.40 4.05 5.95
C LEU A 241 10.34 4.41 7.12
N PRO A 242 9.85 4.36 8.37
CA PRO A 242 10.69 4.64 9.53
C PRO A 242 11.76 3.55 9.70
N GLU A 243 12.94 3.95 10.16
CA GLU A 243 13.91 2.99 10.68
C GLU A 243 13.40 2.37 11.98
N MET A 244 13.84 1.16 12.29
CA MET A 244 13.36 0.38 13.42
C MET A 244 14.50 -0.19 14.24
N TYR A 245 14.29 -0.25 15.54
CA TYR A 245 15.26 -0.83 16.46
C TYR A 245 14.57 -1.64 17.58
N ILE A 246 15.32 -2.58 18.15
CA ILE A 246 14.89 -3.35 19.32
C ILE A 246 15.29 -2.57 20.59
N GLY A 247 14.35 -2.47 21.54
CA GLY A 247 14.61 -1.88 22.85
C GLY A 247 15.36 -2.84 23.78
N GLU A 248 16.39 -2.34 24.46
CA GLU A 248 17.28 -3.13 25.34
C GLU A 248 16.62 -3.67 26.63
N LYS A 249 15.36 -3.31 26.92
CA LYS A 249 14.68 -3.73 28.16
C LYS A 249 14.40 -5.24 28.27
N GLU A 250 14.57 -6.00 27.18
CA GLU A 250 14.27 -7.43 27.16
C GLU A 250 15.38 -8.31 26.55
N SER A 251 16.54 -7.74 26.19
CA SER A 251 17.73 -8.54 25.85
C SER A 251 18.33 -9.28 27.07
N GLU A 252 17.86 -8.96 28.28
CA GLU A 252 18.05 -9.75 29.51
C GLU A 252 16.93 -10.79 29.74
N ALA A 253 16.26 -11.28 28.69
CA ALA A 253 15.54 -12.53 28.76
C ALA A 253 16.56 -13.68 28.95
N GLU A 254 17.05 -13.81 30.19
CA GLU A 254 17.72 -15.00 30.68
C GLU A 254 16.94 -16.21 30.18
N ILE A 255 17.63 -17.07 29.45
CA ILE A 255 17.22 -18.43 29.09
C ILE A 255 16.91 -19.17 30.40
N LYS A 256 15.71 -18.97 30.96
CA LYS A 256 15.19 -19.76 32.07
C LYS A 256 14.63 -21.02 31.45
N LEU A 257 15.56 -21.94 31.12
CA LEU A 257 15.28 -23.36 30.99
C LEU A 257 14.55 -23.81 32.25
N ASN A 258 13.22 -23.79 32.20
CA ASN A 258 12.37 -24.32 33.24
C ASN A 258 12.53 -25.85 33.22
N ARG A 259 13.58 -26.35 33.89
CA ARG A 259 13.91 -27.79 34.01
C ARG A 259 12.86 -28.60 34.79
N ASN A 260 11.73 -28.01 35.16
CA ASN A 260 10.67 -28.66 35.93
C ASN A 260 9.30 -28.58 35.23
N LYS A 261 9.19 -29.16 34.02
CA LYS A 261 7.89 -29.66 33.52
C LYS A 261 8.05 -31.10 33.05
N ARG A 262 7.70 -32.03 33.94
CA ARG A 262 7.35 -33.40 33.58
C ARG A 262 6.16 -33.33 32.61
N ASN A 263 6.29 -33.98 31.46
CA ASN A 263 5.32 -34.17 30.37
C ASN A 263 5.47 -33.24 29.14
N GLY A 264 6.39 -33.62 28.26
CA GLY A 264 6.03 -34.02 26.88
C GLY A 264 5.58 -32.97 25.86
N SER A 265 5.69 -31.67 26.12
CA SER A 265 5.51 -30.65 25.09
C SER A 265 6.64 -29.62 25.17
N ASN A 266 7.58 -29.70 24.25
CA ASN A 266 8.59 -28.67 24.03
C ASN A 266 7.92 -27.49 23.29
N GLY A 267 7.18 -26.66 24.02
CA GLY A 267 6.86 -25.32 23.53
C GLY A 267 8.10 -24.47 23.70
N ALA A 268 8.78 -24.13 22.60
CA ALA A 268 9.77 -23.06 22.61
C ALA A 268 9.02 -21.76 22.91
N ASP A 269 9.40 -21.08 23.98
CA ASP A 269 8.88 -19.73 24.25
C ASP A 269 9.30 -18.83 23.09
N VAL A 270 8.31 -18.26 22.41
CA VAL A 270 8.51 -17.33 21.30
C VAL A 270 9.04 -16.04 21.91
N GLU A 271 10.30 -15.71 21.61
CA GLU A 271 10.88 -14.41 21.98
C GLU A 271 10.05 -13.30 21.31
N ASP A 272 9.35 -12.51 22.11
CA ASP A 272 8.65 -11.32 21.65
C ASP A 272 9.66 -10.15 21.68
N TYR A 273 9.99 -9.60 20.51
CA TYR A 273 10.85 -8.43 20.42
C TYR A 273 9.98 -7.16 20.50
N ASP A 274 10.26 -6.26 21.45
CA ASP A 274 9.65 -4.94 21.47
C ASP A 274 10.28 -4.05 20.40
N LEU A 275 9.59 -3.97 19.27
CA LEU A 275 10.01 -3.25 18.08
C LEU A 275 9.59 -1.78 18.15
N ILE A 276 10.57 -0.88 18.14
CA ILE A 276 10.35 0.56 18.24
C ILE A 276 10.70 1.24 16.92
N CYS A 277 9.80 2.08 16.41
CA CYS A 277 10.06 2.92 15.25
C CYS A 277 10.82 4.19 15.64
N ASP A 278 11.81 4.57 14.85
CA ASP A 278 12.49 5.85 15.01
C ASP A 278 11.49 7.01 14.77
N SER A 279 11.67 8.05 15.57
CA SER A 279 10.93 9.30 15.48
C SER A 279 11.32 10.14 14.25
N THR A 280 12.57 10.04 13.80
CA THR A 280 13.18 10.94 12.82
C THR A 280 13.78 10.22 11.61
N ALA A 281 14.53 9.13 11.82
CA ALA A 281 15.17 8.42 10.73
C ALA A 281 14.14 7.66 9.89
N ALA A 282 14.22 7.85 8.58
CA ALA A 282 13.36 7.19 7.62
C ALA A 282 14.03 7.12 6.25
N HIS A 283 13.70 6.10 5.48
CA HIS A 283 14.14 5.92 4.10
C HIS A 283 12.96 5.95 3.14
N ASN A 284 13.19 6.33 1.89
CA ASN A 284 12.13 6.36 0.88
C ASN A 284 11.77 4.93 0.45
N LEU A 285 10.48 4.68 0.22
CA LEU A 285 10.00 3.41 -0.35
C LEU A 285 10.58 3.23 -1.77
N GLN A 286 11.25 2.10 -2.01
CA GLN A 286 11.82 1.78 -3.31
C GLN A 286 10.75 1.15 -4.22
N LEU A 287 10.26 1.94 -5.18
CA LEU A 287 9.30 1.48 -6.19
C LEU A 287 10.02 1.06 -7.47
N ASN A 288 9.42 0.12 -8.21
CA ASN A 288 9.93 -0.25 -9.53
C ASN A 288 9.63 0.86 -10.55
N GLN A 289 10.61 1.72 -10.81
CA GLN A 289 10.46 2.89 -11.68
C GLN A 289 10.09 2.53 -13.12
N ASN A 290 10.49 1.36 -13.60
CA ASN A 290 10.19 0.90 -14.96
C ASN A 290 8.69 0.58 -15.18
N ARG A 291 7.93 0.42 -14.09
CA ARG A 291 6.48 0.13 -14.11
C ARG A 291 5.62 1.36 -13.81
N LEU A 292 6.24 2.53 -13.68
CA LEU A 292 5.60 3.78 -13.22
C LEU A 292 5.06 4.64 -14.38
N SER A 293 5.38 4.29 -15.63
CA SER A 293 5.11 5.06 -16.87
C SER A 293 4.11 4.38 -17.78
#